data_AF-A0A7S1ITU3-F1
#
_entry.id   AF-A0A7S1ITU3-F1
#
_cell.length_a   1.000
_cell.length_b   1.000
_cell.length_c   1.000
_cell.angle_alpha   90.00
_cell.angle_beta   90.00
_cell.angle_gamma   90.00
#
_symmetry.space_group_name_H-M   'P 1'
#
loop_
_entity.id
_entity.type
_entity.pdbx_description
1 polymer ?
#
loop_
_entity_poly.entity_id
_entity_poly.type
_entity_poly.pdbx_seq_one_letter_code
_entity_poly.pdbx_strand_id
1 'polypeptide(L)'
;ESELRAAIAGEVTVSIAGVNGPKLTVIAGPEGAVTKILEKVSARSTRLEVSHAFHSPLMGNVAKQLKKIMEVVTLHAPSGPTQLISNVTGERATAAVATPEYWAEHVLQPVLFQQGMQ
;
A
#
# COMPACT_ATOMS: atom_id res chain seq x y z
N GLU A 1 -4.50 11.47 7.91
CA GLU A 1 -4.95 10.08 7.70
C GLU A 1 -6.40 9.83 8.15
N SER A 2 -6.77 10.06 9.42
CA SER A 2 -8.10 9.69 9.94
C SER A 2 -9.28 10.30 9.18
N GLU A 3 -9.18 11.57 8.76
CA GLU A 3 -10.19 12.22 7.90
C GLU A 3 -10.35 11.49 6.56
N LEU A 4 -9.23 11.10 5.91
CA LEU A 4 -9.26 10.34 4.66
C LEU A 4 -9.84 8.94 4.87
N ARG A 5 -9.48 8.25 5.97
CA ARG A 5 -10.08 6.94 6.30
C ARG A 5 -11.60 7.03 6.44
N ALA A 6 -12.10 8.09 7.07
CA ALA A 6 -13.53 8.34 7.18
C ALA A 6 -14.16 8.65 5.80
N ALA A 7 -13.48 9.45 4.97
CA ALA A 7 -13.99 9.85 3.65
C ALA A 7 -14.05 8.69 2.64
N ILE A 8 -13.16 7.70 2.74
CA ILE A 8 -13.17 6.48 1.90
C ILE A 8 -14.03 5.36 2.48
N ALA A 9 -14.58 5.51 3.69
CA ALA A 9 -15.37 4.45 4.30
C ALA A 9 -16.59 4.13 3.42
N GLY A 10 -16.69 2.88 2.97
CA GLY A 10 -17.73 2.42 2.04
C GLY A 10 -17.37 2.50 0.55
N GLU A 11 -16.24 3.11 0.18
CA GLU A 11 -15.76 3.13 -1.20
C GLU A 11 -14.85 1.93 -1.47
N VAL A 12 -15.36 0.94 -2.22
CA VAL A 12 -14.66 -0.33 -2.45
C VAL A 12 -13.51 -0.23 -3.46
N THR A 13 -13.47 0.83 -4.27
CA THR A 13 -12.46 1.01 -5.32
C THR A 13 -11.34 1.99 -4.95
N VAL A 14 -11.42 2.62 -3.78
CA VAL A 14 -10.41 3.58 -3.31
C VAL A 14 -9.81 3.09 -1.99
N SER A 15 -8.49 3.05 -1.91
CA SER A 15 -7.75 2.67 -0.71
C SER A 15 -6.78 3.77 -0.29
N ILE A 16 -6.31 3.68 0.94
CA ILE A 16 -5.02 4.28 1.29
C ILE A 16 -3.94 3.46 0.60
N ALA A 17 -3.11 4.13 -0.18
CA ALA A 17 -1.97 3.54 -0.87
C ALA A 17 -0.67 3.72 -0.08
N GLY A 18 -0.58 4.76 0.75
CA GLY A 18 0.60 4.99 1.57
C GLY A 18 0.38 6.00 2.70
N VAL A 19 1.05 5.77 3.82
CA VAL A 19 1.13 6.65 4.98
C VAL A 19 2.59 7.06 5.13
N ASN A 20 2.94 8.22 4.59
CA ASN A 20 4.33 8.70 4.51
C ASN A 20 4.68 9.66 5.67
N GLY A 21 3.68 10.18 6.36
CA GLY A 21 3.86 11.03 7.53
C GLY A 21 2.53 11.51 8.12
N PRO A 22 2.56 12.21 9.27
CA PRO A 22 1.33 12.59 10.01
C PRO A 22 0.33 13.40 9.18
N LYS A 23 0.82 14.14 8.18
CA LYS A 23 0.05 14.98 7.27
C LYS A 23 0.29 14.63 5.80
N LEU A 24 0.87 13.46 5.51
CA LEU A 24 1.21 13.02 4.15
C LEU A 24 0.70 11.59 3.92
N THR A 25 -0.46 11.50 3.31
CA THR A 25 -1.15 10.24 2.99
C THR A 25 -1.46 10.22 1.50
N VAL A 26 -1.31 9.05 0.87
CA VAL A 26 -1.69 8.82 -0.52
C VAL A 26 -2.93 7.93 -0.54
N ILE A 27 -3.92 8.31 -1.34
CA ILE A 27 -5.05 7.45 -1.70
C ILE A 27 -4.95 7.09 -3.18
N ALA A 28 -5.45 5.91 -3.55
CA ALA A 28 -5.40 5.42 -4.92
C ALA A 28 -6.71 4.73 -5.30
N GLY A 29 -7.15 4.95 -6.55
CA GLY A 29 -8.35 4.35 -7.11
C GLY A 29 -8.70 5.01 -8.45
N PRO A 30 -9.92 4.78 -8.99
CA PRO A 30 -10.39 5.45 -10.19
C PRO A 30 -10.38 6.97 -10.00
N GLU A 31 -9.93 7.71 -11.02
CA GLU A 31 -9.78 9.17 -10.98
C GLU A 31 -11.03 9.88 -10.46
N GLY A 32 -12.20 9.58 -11.04
CA GLY A 32 -13.45 10.22 -10.63
C GLY A 32 -13.86 9.92 -9.18
N ALA A 33 -13.51 8.73 -8.65
CA ALA A 33 -13.79 8.38 -7.26
C ALA A 33 -12.85 9.14 -6.31
N VAL A 34 -11.55 9.19 -6.64
CA VAL A 34 -10.55 9.94 -5.87
C VAL A 34 -10.91 11.43 -5.84
N THR A 35 -11.28 12.03 -6.97
CA THR A 35 -11.70 13.45 -7.04
C THR A 35 -12.89 13.73 -6.11
N LYS A 36 -13.93 12.89 -6.14
CA LYS A 36 -15.11 13.04 -5.26
C LYS A 36 -14.78 12.91 -3.78
N ILE A 37 -13.78 12.11 -3.41
CA ILE A 37 -13.30 12.00 -2.02
C ILE A 37 -12.55 13.28 -1.64
N LEU A 38 -11.70 13.79 -2.53
CA LEU A 38 -10.92 15.01 -2.31
C LEU A 38 -11.80 16.25 -2.14
N GLU A 39 -12.96 16.31 -2.81
CA GLU A 39 -13.97 17.37 -2.62
C GLU A 39 -14.59 17.38 -1.20
N LYS A 40 -14.57 16.25 -0.49
CA LYS A 40 -15.18 16.10 0.84
C LYS A 40 -14.21 16.40 1.99
N VAL A 41 -12.92 16.57 1.71
CA VAL A 41 -11.88 16.76 2.72
C VAL A 41 -11.23 18.13 2.57
N SER A 42 -10.92 18.77 3.69
CA SER A 42 -10.27 20.09 3.68
C SER A 42 -8.74 19.96 3.60
N ALA A 43 -8.25 19.25 2.59
CA ALA A 43 -6.84 18.92 2.42
C ALA A 43 -6.29 19.42 1.07
N ARG A 44 -5.06 19.94 1.08
CA ARG A 44 -4.31 20.16 -0.18
C ARG A 44 -3.93 18.80 -0.75
N SER A 45 -4.14 18.63 -2.04
CA SER A 45 -3.80 17.41 -2.76
C SER A 45 -3.06 17.74 -4.06
N THR A 46 -2.22 16.81 -4.48
CA THR A 46 -1.51 16.84 -5.76
C THR A 46 -1.68 15.49 -6.41
N ARG A 47 -2.09 15.45 -7.68
CA ARG A 47 -2.17 14.21 -8.46
C ARG A 47 -0.75 13.67 -8.69
N LEU A 48 -0.60 12.36 -8.55
CA LEU A 48 0.63 11.67 -8.92
C LEU A 48 0.56 11.24 -10.39
N GLU A 49 1.58 11.57 -11.17
CA GLU A 49 1.73 11.14 -12.56
C GLU A 49 2.26 9.70 -12.59
N VAL A 50 1.33 8.76 -12.48
CA VAL A 50 1.59 7.31 -12.48
C VAL A 50 0.64 6.61 -13.43
N SER A 51 1.05 5.46 -13.94
CA SER A 51 0.25 4.69 -14.90
C SER A 51 -0.93 3.95 -14.27
N HIS A 52 -0.86 3.64 -12.97
CA HIS A 52 -1.84 2.84 -12.27
C HIS A 52 -2.06 3.31 -10.84
N ALA A 53 -3.23 2.98 -10.29
CA ALA A 53 -3.54 3.12 -8.88
C ALA A 53 -2.88 1.99 -8.06
N PHE A 54 -1.57 2.11 -7.81
CA PHE A 54 -0.81 1.15 -6.99
C PHE A 54 -1.33 1.10 -5.54
N HIS A 55 -1.09 -0.01 -4.84
CA HIS A 55 -1.53 -0.23 -3.46
C HIS A 55 -3.05 -0.05 -3.30
N SER A 56 -3.80 -0.54 -4.30
CA SER A 56 -5.25 -0.49 -4.35
C SER A 56 -5.87 -1.80 -4.84
N PRO A 57 -7.18 -2.01 -4.62
CA PRO A 57 -7.89 -3.18 -5.13
C PRO A 57 -7.78 -3.37 -6.65
N LEU A 58 -7.52 -2.29 -7.41
CA LEU A 58 -7.35 -2.36 -8.86
C LEU A 58 -6.11 -3.16 -9.29
N MET A 59 -5.16 -3.36 -8.37
CA MET A 59 -3.97 -4.18 -8.62
C MET A 59 -4.24 -5.69 -8.45
N GLY A 60 -5.47 -6.12 -8.18
CA GLY A 60 -5.80 -7.53 -7.90
C GLY A 60 -5.34 -8.53 -8.98
N ASN A 61 -5.42 -8.16 -10.26
CA ASN A 61 -4.91 -9.03 -11.34
C ASN A 61 -3.38 -9.11 -11.34
N VAL A 62 -2.70 -8.00 -11.09
CA VAL A 62 -1.24 -7.94 -10.98
C VAL A 62 -0.78 -8.74 -9.75
N ALA A 63 -1.47 -8.62 -8.61
CA ALA A 63 -1.18 -9.39 -7.40
C ALA A 63 -1.23 -10.91 -7.65
N LYS A 64 -2.23 -11.40 -8.40
CA LYS A 64 -2.34 -12.81 -8.80
C LYS A 64 -1.17 -13.25 -9.69
N GLN A 65 -0.74 -12.41 -10.63
CA GLN A 65 0.39 -12.71 -11.50
C GLN A 65 1.71 -12.68 -10.75
N LEU A 66 1.90 -11.69 -9.88
CA LEU A 66 3.08 -11.57 -9.03
C LEU A 66 3.21 -12.78 -8.12
N LYS A 67 2.12 -13.25 -7.50
CA LYS A 67 2.14 -14.47 -6.69
C LYS A 67 2.77 -15.65 -7.44
N LYS A 68 2.31 -15.92 -8.67
CA LYS A 68 2.81 -17.02 -9.50
C LYS A 68 4.30 -16.88 -9.83
N ILE A 69 4.78 -15.65 -10.03
CA ILE A 69 6.20 -15.37 -10.24
C ILE A 69 6.98 -15.65 -8.96
N MET A 70 6.47 -15.21 -7.81
CA MET A 70 7.14 -15.39 -6.53
C MET A 70 7.20 -16.86 -6.09
N GLU A 71 6.26 -17.71 -6.53
CA GLU A 71 6.28 -19.17 -6.27
C GLU A 71 7.52 -19.88 -6.83
N VAL A 72 8.16 -19.33 -7.88
CA VAL A 72 9.39 -19.89 -8.46
C VAL A 72 10.67 -19.16 -8.02
N VAL A 73 10.55 -18.16 -7.15
CA VAL A 73 11.68 -17.43 -6.58
C VAL A 73 12.09 -18.08 -5.26
N THR A 74 13.37 -18.42 -5.12
CA THR A 74 13.90 -18.88 -3.83
C THR A 74 13.95 -17.72 -2.84
N LEU A 75 13.00 -17.68 -1.92
CA LEU A 75 12.90 -16.67 -0.87
C LEU A 75 13.58 -17.15 0.41
N HIS A 76 14.33 -16.25 1.04
CA HIS A 76 14.97 -16.51 2.33
C HIS A 76 14.43 -15.52 3.36
N ALA A 77 14.17 -16.02 4.57
CA ALA A 77 13.85 -15.14 5.68
C ALA A 77 15.00 -14.15 5.93
N PRO A 78 14.71 -12.91 6.34
CA PRO A 78 15.75 -11.94 6.68
C PRO A 78 16.72 -12.53 7.71
N SER A 79 18.02 -12.47 7.40
CA SER A 79 19.09 -13.00 8.25
C SER A 79 20.27 -12.04 8.29
N GLY A 80 20.98 -12.00 9.41
CA GLY A 80 22.15 -11.14 9.59
C GLY A 80 21.89 -9.86 10.39
N PRO A 81 22.85 -8.92 10.43
CA PRO A 81 22.76 -7.72 11.27
C PRO A 81 21.81 -6.65 10.70
N THR A 82 21.51 -6.70 9.41
CA THR A 82 20.65 -5.72 8.75
C THR A 82 19.18 -6.06 8.99
N GLN A 83 18.45 -5.11 9.56
CA GLN A 83 17.02 -5.26 9.81
C GLN A 83 16.23 -4.85 8.57
N LEU A 84 15.31 -5.72 8.14
CA LEU A 84 14.30 -5.38 7.15
C LEU A 84 13.05 -4.88 7.89
N ILE A 85 12.53 -3.72 7.50
CA ILE A 85 11.24 -3.22 7.97
C ILE A 85 10.20 -3.48 6.87
N SER A 86 9.10 -4.11 7.24
CA SER A 86 7.99 -4.41 6.33
C SER A 86 7.15 -3.16 6.11
N ASN A 87 6.97 -2.78 4.84
CA ASN A 87 6.09 -1.67 4.49
C ASN A 87 4.60 -1.99 4.69
N VAL A 88 4.23 -3.26 4.80
CA VAL A 88 2.84 -3.68 5.05
C VAL A 88 2.47 -3.51 6.52
N THR A 89 3.40 -3.82 7.43
CA THR A 89 3.17 -3.79 8.87
C THR A 89 3.74 -2.56 9.56
N GLY A 90 4.71 -1.87 8.92
CA GLY A 90 5.48 -0.80 9.55
C GLY A 90 6.41 -1.29 10.65
N GLU A 91 6.65 -2.60 10.74
CA GLU A 91 7.42 -3.24 11.83
C GLU A 91 8.56 -4.07 11.25
N ARG A 92 9.45 -4.58 12.12
CA ARG A 92 10.49 -5.54 11.72
C ARG A 92 9.84 -6.72 10.99
N ALA A 93 10.35 -6.98 9.78
CA ALA A 93 9.90 -8.08 8.95
C ALA A 93 10.14 -9.41 9.66
N THR A 94 9.12 -10.26 9.65
CA THR A 94 9.22 -11.65 10.10
C THR A 94 9.56 -12.55 8.92
N ALA A 95 9.63 -13.87 9.15
CA ALA A 95 9.78 -14.84 8.07
C ALA A 95 8.63 -14.80 7.03
N ALA A 96 7.51 -14.11 7.33
CA ALA A 96 6.41 -13.92 6.39
C ALA A 96 6.83 -13.26 5.07
N VAL A 97 7.86 -12.40 5.07
CA VAL A 97 8.34 -11.77 3.83
C VAL A 97 9.00 -12.75 2.87
N ALA A 98 9.31 -13.96 3.34
CA ALA A 98 9.83 -15.04 2.53
C ALA A 98 8.74 -15.97 1.98
N THR A 99 7.52 -15.45 1.76
CA THR A 99 6.42 -16.18 1.12
C THR A 99 5.90 -15.43 -0.11
N PRO A 100 5.41 -16.13 -1.16
CA PRO A 100 4.73 -15.51 -2.29
C PRO A 100 3.51 -14.67 -1.89
N GLU A 101 2.77 -15.10 -0.87
CA GLU A 101 1.59 -14.43 -0.33
C GLU A 101 1.89 -13.00 0.11
N TYR A 102 2.98 -12.82 0.86
CA TYR A 102 3.35 -11.49 1.37
C TYR A 102 3.54 -10.48 0.24
N TRP A 103 4.18 -10.86 -0.86
CA TRP A 103 4.44 -9.94 -1.97
C TRP A 103 3.19 -9.65 -2.79
N ALA A 104 2.30 -10.63 -2.95
CA ALA A 104 1.01 -10.43 -3.58
C ALA A 104 0.11 -9.50 -2.75
N GLU A 105 0.11 -9.67 -1.43
CA GLU A 105 -0.59 -8.79 -0.49
C GLU A 105 0.01 -7.39 -0.46
N HIS A 106 1.34 -7.27 -0.46
CA HIS A 106 2.02 -5.97 -0.40
C HIS A 106 1.62 -5.04 -1.55
N VAL A 107 1.39 -5.58 -2.75
CA VAL A 107 0.90 -4.80 -3.91
C VAL A 107 -0.52 -4.23 -3.70
N LEU A 108 -1.30 -4.81 -2.80
CA LEU A 108 -2.67 -4.42 -2.48
C LEU A 108 -2.76 -3.58 -1.19
N GLN A 109 -1.78 -3.73 -0.30
CA GLN A 109 -1.77 -3.07 1.01
C GLN A 109 -1.08 -1.70 0.95
N PRO A 110 -1.47 -0.75 1.83
CA PRO A 110 -0.79 0.52 1.96
C PRO A 110 0.67 0.35 2.35
N VAL A 111 1.52 1.28 1.89
CA VAL A 111 2.89 1.46 2.38
C VAL A 111 2.88 2.26 3.68
N LEU A 112 3.11 1.61 4.83
CA LEU A 112 3.18 2.20 6.16
C LEU A 112 4.57 2.80 6.47
N PHE A 113 5.07 3.66 5.58
CA PHE A 113 6.42 4.21 5.66
C PHE A 113 6.67 4.99 6.95
N GLN A 114 5.72 5.83 7.37
CA GLN A 114 5.86 6.60 8.61
C GLN A 114 6.10 5.68 9.81
N GLN A 115 5.32 4.61 9.93
CA GLN A 115 5.42 3.67 11.04
C GLN A 115 6.77 2.94 11.02
N GLY A 116 7.23 2.53 9.83
CA GLY A 116 8.53 1.88 9.69
C GLY A 116 9.76 2.75 9.96
N MET A 117 9.58 4.07 10.05
CA MET A 117 10.64 5.04 10.37
C MET A 117 10.67 5.45 11.86
N GLN A 118 9.75 4.95 12.68
CA GLN A 118 9.69 5.18 14.13
C GLN A 118 10.52 4.14 14.88
#